data_AF-A0A7Y2CLT3-F1
#
_entry.id   AF-A0A7Y2CLT3-F1
#
_cell.length_a   1.000
_cell.length_b   1.000
_cell.length_c   1.000
_cell.angle_alpha   90.00
_cell.angle_beta   90.00
_cell.angle_gamma   90.00
#
_symmetry.space_group_name_H-M   'P 1'
#
loop_
_entity.id
_entity.type
_entity.pdbx_description
1 polymer ?
#
loop_
_entity_poly.entity_id
_entity_poly.type
_entity_poly.pdbx_seq_one_letter_code
_entity_poly.pdbx_strand_id
1 'polypeptide(L)'
;MQPQIEACYRLLPKVSRTFALNIRILPGDLRPAVTAAYLLFRYADTIEDAPGLGPDDRSELFEAFLDRLDGKRPLRLPDAARTLLVESIPPEENDLLIHGEAVFQVLESLSPEVREIIGSHVAE
;
A
#
# COMPACT_ATOMS: atom_id res chain seq x y z
N MET A 1 -12.46 -16.81 0.81
CA MET A 1 -11.85 -15.47 0.98
C MET A 1 -10.96 -15.21 -0.22
N GLN A 2 -10.99 -14.01 -0.79
CA GLN A 2 -10.23 -13.70 -2.01
C GLN A 2 -8.70 -13.77 -1.74
N PRO A 3 -7.88 -14.29 -2.68
CA PRO A 3 -6.43 -14.47 -2.47
C PRO A 3 -5.68 -13.19 -2.07
N GLN A 4 -6.05 -12.04 -2.64
CA GLN A 4 -5.45 -10.74 -2.36
C GLN A 4 -5.70 -10.25 -0.92
N ILE A 5 -6.89 -10.54 -0.36
CA ILE A 5 -7.22 -10.19 1.02
C ILE A 5 -6.35 -11.00 1.99
N GLU A 6 -6.15 -12.29 1.72
CA GLU A 6 -5.28 -13.14 2.53
C GLU A 6 -3.80 -12.72 2.45
N ALA A 7 -3.35 -12.26 1.28
CA ALA A 7 -2.03 -11.65 1.15
C ALA A 7 -1.90 -10.40 2.06
N CYS A 8 -2.88 -9.49 2.01
CA CYS A 8 -2.89 -8.29 2.83
C CYS A 8 -2.92 -8.60 4.35
N TYR A 9 -3.69 -9.59 4.78
CA TYR A 9 -3.71 -10.03 6.18
C TYR A 9 -2.39 -10.62 6.66
N ARG A 10 -1.59 -11.22 5.76
CA ARG A 10 -0.25 -11.73 6.09
C ARG A 10 0.82 -10.63 6.07
N LEU A 11 0.62 -9.57 5.28
CA LEU A 11 1.52 -8.41 5.22
C LEU A 11 1.36 -7.51 6.44
N LEU A 12 0.12 -7.23 6.85
CA LEU A 12 -0.19 -6.26 7.89
C LEU A 12 0.61 -6.45 9.21
N PRO A 13 0.78 -7.67 9.77
CA PRO A 13 1.58 -7.87 10.98
C PRO A 13 3.08 -7.61 10.81
N LYS A 14 3.60 -7.69 9.58
CA LYS A 14 5.02 -7.44 9.28
C LYS A 14 5.34 -5.96 9.35
N VAL A 15 4.44 -5.12 8.82
CA VAL A 15 4.61 -3.67 8.78
C VAL A 15 3.94 -2.94 9.94
N SER A 16 3.09 -3.62 10.73
CA SER A 16 2.47 -3.03 11.92
C SER A 16 1.88 -4.04 12.92
N ARG A 17 2.70 -4.44 13.89
CA ARG A 17 2.29 -5.42 14.92
C ARG A 17 1.08 -4.97 15.75
N THR A 18 1.08 -3.71 16.20
CA THR A 18 0.02 -3.18 17.08
C THR A 18 -1.30 -2.97 16.35
N PHE A 19 -1.27 -2.34 15.16
CA PHE A 19 -2.49 -2.14 14.39
C PHE A 19 -3.07 -3.46 13.88
N ALA A 20 -2.24 -4.45 13.52
CA ALA A 20 -2.71 -5.76 13.10
C ALA A 20 -3.60 -6.46 14.15
N LEU A 21 -3.31 -6.29 15.45
CA LEU A 21 -4.14 -6.86 16.51
C LEU A 21 -5.54 -6.24 16.54
N ASN A 22 -5.62 -4.92 16.39
CA ASN A 22 -6.88 -4.17 16.40
C ASN A 22 -7.68 -4.36 15.11
N ILE A 23 -7.02 -4.35 13.96
CA ILE A 23 -7.68 -4.50 12.65
C ILE A 23 -8.29 -5.90 12.52
N ARG A 24 -7.64 -6.94 13.06
CA ARG A 24 -8.12 -8.33 12.98
C ARG A 24 -9.49 -8.56 13.64
N ILE A 25 -9.86 -7.76 14.64
CA ILE A 25 -11.13 -7.90 15.36
C ILE A 25 -12.26 -7.05 14.76
N LEU A 26 -11.98 -6.27 13.72
CA LEU A 26 -13.02 -5.48 13.05
C LEU A 26 -14.07 -6.40 12.39
N PRO A 27 -15.37 -6.09 12.52
CA PRO A 27 -16.43 -6.94 11.99
C PRO A 27 -16.66 -6.70 10.49
N GLY A 28 -17.12 -7.75 9.80
CA GLY A 28 -17.60 -7.67 8.42
C GLY A 28 -16.61 -6.99 7.47
N ASP A 29 -17.13 -6.05 6.69
CA ASP A 29 -16.38 -5.36 5.62
C ASP A 29 -15.39 -4.31 6.14
N LEU A 30 -15.45 -3.96 7.43
CA LEU A 30 -14.49 -3.02 8.02
C LEU A 30 -13.08 -3.59 8.08
N ARG A 31 -12.93 -4.89 8.33
CA ARG A 31 -11.60 -5.52 8.39
C ARG A 31 -10.84 -5.40 7.06
N PRO A 32 -11.36 -5.83 5.90
CA PRO A 32 -10.65 -5.66 4.64
C PRO A 32 -10.49 -4.18 4.26
N ALA A 33 -11.48 -3.32 4.54
CA ALA A 33 -11.39 -1.89 4.25
C ALA A 33 -10.26 -1.19 5.00
N VAL A 34 -10.21 -1.35 6.33
CA VAL A 34 -9.17 -0.74 7.17
C VAL A 34 -7.81 -1.38 6.91
N THR A 35 -7.76 -2.68 6.58
CA THR A 35 -6.50 -3.32 6.14
C THR A 35 -5.95 -2.68 4.88
N ALA A 36 -6.79 -2.48 3.85
CA ALA A 36 -6.37 -1.87 2.60
C ALA A 36 -5.91 -0.42 2.81
N ALA A 37 -6.71 0.38 3.51
CA ALA A 37 -6.36 1.76 3.84
C ALA A 37 -5.00 1.84 4.56
N TYR A 38 -4.82 1.05 5.62
CA TYR A 38 -3.57 1.05 6.39
C TYR A 38 -2.37 0.69 5.52
N LEU A 39 -2.48 -0.34 4.69
CA LEU A 39 -1.37 -0.77 3.84
C LEU A 39 -1.04 0.24 2.74
N LEU A 40 -2.03 0.98 2.21
CA LEU A 40 -1.80 2.05 1.24
C LEU A 40 -1.07 3.23 1.89
N PHE A 41 -1.51 3.69 3.06
CA PHE A 41 -0.79 4.72 3.81
C PHE A 41 0.64 4.27 4.13
N ARG A 42 0.81 3.02 4.60
CA ARG A 42 2.14 2.50 4.88
C ARG A 42 3.02 2.40 3.63
N TYR A 43 2.43 2.14 2.46
CA TYR A 43 3.16 2.13 1.18
C TYR A 43 3.66 3.53 0.83
N ALA A 44 2.81 4.55 1.01
CA ALA A 44 3.19 5.95 0.83
C ALA A 44 4.30 6.37 1.83
N ASP A 45 4.16 6.04 3.11
CA ASP A 45 5.19 6.26 4.14
C ASP A 45 6.52 5.60 3.75
N THR A 46 6.50 4.36 3.23
CA THR A 46 7.72 3.67 2.77
C THR A 46 8.44 4.46 1.68
N ILE A 47 7.70 5.13 0.78
CA ILE A 47 8.31 6.01 -0.24
C ILE A 47 8.80 7.31 0.41
N GLU A 48 8.04 7.90 1.33
CA GLU A 48 8.36 9.19 1.99
C GLU A 48 9.54 9.11 2.96
N ASP A 49 9.64 8.04 3.75
CA ASP A 49 10.66 7.88 4.78
C ASP A 49 11.95 7.25 4.24
N ALA A 50 11.97 6.82 2.97
CA ALA A 50 13.14 6.19 2.36
C ALA A 50 14.39 7.09 2.46
N PRO A 51 15.43 6.69 3.23
CA PRO A 51 16.62 7.49 3.41
C PRO A 51 17.47 7.50 2.14
N GLY A 52 18.00 8.67 1.77
CA GLY A 52 18.90 8.79 0.61
C GLY A 52 18.21 8.81 -0.76
N LEU A 53 16.88 8.65 -0.81
CA LEU A 53 16.11 8.79 -2.05
C LEU A 53 16.00 10.27 -2.46
N GLY A 54 16.45 10.58 -3.68
CA GLY A 54 16.43 11.94 -4.22
C GLY A 54 15.00 12.45 -4.49
N PRO A 55 14.78 13.79 -4.60
CA PRO A 55 13.45 14.34 -4.86
C PRO A 55 12.82 13.85 -6.18
N ASP A 56 13.63 13.69 -7.22
CA ASP A 56 13.16 13.25 -8.53
C ASP A 56 12.73 11.77 -8.50
N ASP A 57 13.57 10.89 -7.94
CA ASP A 57 13.25 9.45 -7.77
C ASP A 57 11.97 9.27 -6.93
N ARG A 58 11.84 10.06 -5.86
CA ARG A 58 10.67 10.03 -4.99
C ARG A 58 9.41 10.49 -5.72
N SER A 59 9.52 11.55 -6.52
CA SER A 59 8.40 12.05 -7.33
C SER A 59 7.95 11.00 -8.34
N GLU A 60 8.89 10.35 -9.04
CA GLU A 60 8.59 9.28 -9.99
C GLU A 60 7.86 8.08 -9.33
N LEU A 61 8.24 7.73 -8.08
CA LEU A 61 7.59 6.67 -7.32
C LEU A 61 6.16 7.05 -6.90
N PHE A 62 5.96 8.28 -6.42
CA PHE A 62 4.63 8.79 -6.07
C PHE A 62 3.72 8.93 -7.30
N GLU A 63 4.24 9.36 -8.45
CA GLU A 63 3.48 9.41 -9.70
C GLU A 63 2.99 8.01 -10.10
N ALA A 64 3.85 6.98 -9.99
CA ALA A 64 3.45 5.60 -10.26
C ALA A 64 2.39 5.08 -9.27
N PHE A 65 2.49 5.46 -8.00
CA PHE A 65 1.51 5.13 -6.97
C PHE A 65 0.15 5.81 -7.22
N LEU A 66 0.15 7.12 -7.50
CA LEU A 66 -1.06 7.91 -7.78
C LEU A 66 -1.72 7.49 -9.08
N ASP A 67 -0.95 7.22 -10.14
CA ASP A 67 -1.51 6.69 -11.38
C ASP A 67 -2.21 5.34 -11.18
N ARG A 68 -1.69 4.51 -10.26
CA ARG A 68 -2.34 3.27 -9.89
C ARG A 68 -3.62 3.51 -9.09
N LEU A 69 -3.59 4.45 -8.14
CA LEU A 69 -4.73 4.83 -7.33
C LEU A 69 -5.88 5.37 -8.19
N ASP A 70 -5.56 6.19 -9.20
CA ASP A 70 -6.49 6.71 -10.21
C ASP A 70 -6.99 5.63 -11.21
N GLY A 71 -6.47 4.41 -11.12
CA GLY A 71 -6.82 3.30 -12.02
C GLY A 71 -6.29 3.46 -13.45
N LYS A 72 -5.32 4.35 -13.70
CA LYS A 72 -4.77 4.59 -15.04
C LYS A 72 -3.90 3.41 -15.52
N ARG A 73 -3.17 2.78 -14.61
CA ARG A 73 -2.28 1.63 -14.90
C ARG A 73 -2.05 0.76 -13.66
N PRO A 74 -1.70 -0.53 -13.81
CA PRO A 74 -1.23 -1.37 -12.70
C PRO A 74 0.01 -0.80 -12.01
N LEU A 75 0.23 -1.17 -10.75
CA LEU A 75 1.34 -0.64 -9.95
C LEU A 75 2.67 -1.08 -10.57
N ARG A 76 3.40 -0.12 -11.12
CA ARG A 76 4.71 -0.33 -11.72
C ARG A 76 5.64 0.82 -11.38
N LEU A 77 6.43 0.62 -10.34
CA LEU A 77 7.49 1.54 -9.95
C LEU A 77 8.58 1.59 -11.04
N PRO A 78 9.15 2.77 -11.35
CA PRO A 78 10.31 2.88 -12.23
C PRO A 78 11.51 2.09 -11.69
N ASP A 79 12.18 1.33 -12.56
CA ASP A 79 13.17 0.34 -12.13
C ASP A 79 14.34 0.96 -11.33
N ALA A 80 14.85 2.13 -11.76
CA ALA A 80 15.95 2.82 -11.08
C ALA A 80 15.56 3.30 -9.68
N ALA A 81 14.47 4.07 -9.57
CA ALA A 81 13.96 4.57 -8.30
C ALA A 81 13.55 3.43 -7.35
N ARG A 82 12.98 2.34 -7.90
CA ARG A 82 12.64 1.13 -7.14
C ARG A 82 13.89 0.47 -6.55
N THR A 83 14.96 0.34 -7.30
CA THR A 83 16.21 -0.25 -6.78
C THR A 83 16.74 0.55 -5.60
N LEU A 84 16.81 1.88 -5.74
CA LEU A 84 17.23 2.77 -4.65
C LEU A 84 16.33 2.65 -3.42
N LEU A 85 15.01 2.58 -3.63
CA LEU A 85 14.04 2.40 -2.56
C LEU A 85 14.26 1.09 -1.80
N VAL A 86 14.36 -0.05 -2.50
CA VAL A 86 14.53 -1.37 -1.86
C VAL A 86 15.85 -1.46 -1.08
N GLU A 87 16.91 -0.82 -1.55
CA GLU A 87 18.20 -0.78 -0.86
C GLU A 87 18.17 0.07 0.43
N SER A 88 17.18 0.95 0.56
CA SER A 88 17.10 1.96 1.61
C SER A 88 16.15 1.62 2.76
N ILE A 89 15.32 0.57 2.61
CA ILE A 89 14.24 0.24 3.55
C ILE A 89 14.45 -1.12 4.25
N PRO A 90 13.78 -1.36 5.40
CA PRO A 90 13.80 -2.67 6.06
C PRO A 90 13.19 -3.80 5.21
N PRO A 91 13.58 -5.07 5.42
CA PRO A 91 13.04 -6.21 4.68
C PRO A 91 11.52 -6.36 4.75
N GLU A 92 10.90 -5.99 5.88
CA GLU A 92 9.46 -6.08 6.07
C GLU A 92 8.67 -5.14 5.15
N GLU A 93 9.27 -3.99 4.80
CA GLU A 93 8.67 -3.02 3.88
C GLU A 93 8.87 -3.43 2.42
N ASN A 94 9.95 -4.14 2.11
CA ASN A 94 10.16 -4.70 0.77
C ASN A 94 9.04 -5.70 0.39
N ASP A 95 8.58 -6.52 1.34
CA ASP A 95 7.42 -7.41 1.12
C ASP A 95 6.15 -6.61 0.75
N LEU A 96 5.94 -5.44 1.38
CA LEU A 96 4.84 -4.55 1.05
C LEU A 96 4.99 -4.00 -0.39
N LEU A 97 6.20 -3.62 -0.81
CA LEU A 97 6.45 -3.16 -2.17
C LEU A 97 6.15 -4.25 -3.22
N ILE A 98 6.63 -5.48 -2.98
CA ILE A 98 6.43 -6.63 -3.86
C ILE A 98 4.94 -6.95 -4.03
N HIS A 99 4.17 -6.83 -2.95
CA HIS A 99 2.77 -7.18 -2.93
C HIS A 99 1.81 -5.98 -3.04
N GLY A 100 2.31 -4.78 -3.35
CA GLY A 100 1.52 -3.55 -3.38
C GLY A 100 0.30 -3.63 -4.30
N GLU A 101 0.42 -4.28 -5.45
CA GLU A 101 -0.71 -4.48 -6.39
C GLU A 101 -1.87 -5.24 -5.75
N ALA A 102 -1.60 -6.20 -4.86
CA ALA A 102 -2.65 -6.93 -4.15
C ALA A 102 -3.47 -6.00 -3.23
N VAL A 103 -2.85 -4.96 -2.67
CA VAL A 103 -3.54 -3.98 -1.82
C VAL A 103 -4.55 -3.17 -2.64
N PHE A 104 -4.15 -2.71 -3.83
CA PHE A 104 -5.06 -2.03 -4.76
C PHE A 104 -6.19 -2.95 -5.25
N GLN A 105 -5.91 -4.23 -5.50
CA GLN A 105 -6.95 -5.22 -5.83
C GLN A 105 -7.95 -5.44 -4.69
N VAL A 106 -7.52 -5.33 -3.43
CA VAL A 106 -8.44 -5.33 -2.29
C VAL A 106 -9.29 -4.06 -2.31
N LEU A 107 -8.70 -2.88 -2.48
CA LEU A 107 -9.43 -1.61 -2.59
C LEU A 107 -10.51 -1.65 -3.69
N GLU A 108 -10.19 -2.23 -4.84
CA GLU A 108 -11.11 -2.44 -5.97
C GLU A 108 -12.22 -3.46 -5.70
N SER A 109 -12.05 -4.32 -4.70
CA SER A 109 -13.08 -5.28 -4.28
C SER A 109 -14.08 -4.70 -3.27
N LEU A 110 -13.76 -3.55 -2.66
CA LEU A 110 -14.62 -2.85 -1.70
C LEU A 110 -15.78 -2.13 -2.40
N SER A 111 -16.80 -1.75 -1.62
CA SER A 111 -17.92 -0.96 -2.13
C SER A 111 -17.42 0.39 -2.70
N PRO A 112 -18.12 0.97 -3.69
CA PRO A 112 -17.72 2.25 -4.29
C PRO A 112 -17.56 3.37 -3.25
N GLU A 113 -18.43 3.43 -2.24
CA GLU A 113 -18.41 4.47 -1.20
C GLU A 113 -17.15 4.36 -0.33
N VAL A 114 -16.78 3.15 0.06
CA VAL A 114 -15.57 2.90 0.85
C VAL A 114 -14.32 3.18 0.02
N ARG A 115 -14.32 2.78 -1.25
CA ARG A 115 -13.22 3.03 -2.17
C ARG A 115 -12.94 4.52 -2.34
N GLU A 116 -13.99 5.32 -2.52
CA GLU A 116 -13.89 6.77 -2.68
C GLU A 116 -13.31 7.44 -1.42
N ILE A 117 -13.80 7.05 -0.24
CA ILE A 117 -13.28 7.57 1.04
C ILE A 117 -11.81 7.24 1.20
N ILE A 118 -11.40 5.99 0.95
CA ILE A 118 -9.99 5.60 1.08
C ILE A 118 -9.15 6.30 0.01
N GLY A 119 -9.59 6.31 -1.24
CA GLY A 119 -8.85 6.90 -2.35
C GLY A 119 -8.59 8.39 -2.18
N SER A 120 -9.59 9.15 -1.74
CA SER A 120 -9.43 10.59 -1.46
C SER A 120 -8.37 10.86 -0.39
N HIS A 121 -8.40 10.15 0.74
CA HIS A 121 -7.44 10.39 1.83
C HIS A 121 -6.04 9.85 1.51
N VAL A 122 -5.90 8.81 0.69
CA VAL A 122 -4.59 8.28 0.27
C VAL A 122 -3.90 9.20 -0.76
N ALA A 123 -4.67 10.05 -1.46
CA ALA A 123 -4.16 10.97 -2.46
C ALA A 123 -3.83 12.38 -1.91
N GLU A 124 -4.17 12.67 -0.65
CA GLU A 124 -3.87 13.94 0.04
C GLU A 124 -2.39 14.07 0.43
#